data_AF-K1SDE3-F1
#
_entry.id   AF-K1SDE3-F1
#
_cell.length_a   1.000
_cell.length_b   1.000
_cell.length_c   1.000
_cell.angle_alpha   90.00
_cell.angle_beta   90.00
_cell.angle_gamma   90.00
#
_symmetry.space_group_name_H-M   'P 1'
#
loop_
_entity.id
_entity.type
_entity.pdbx_description
1 polymer ?
#
loop_
_entity_poly.entity_id
_entity_poly.type
_entity_poly.pdbx_seq_one_letter_code
_entity_poly.pdbx_strand_id
1 'polypeptide(L)'
;MEEAAELDGLSAWGILLKVVLPMSRSSVGVAGLMAFLFSWNEFMFALSLTSTKNAQTLTVGIAGYVTSFQTFWGSMSATGILFMIPAFILTFIFQKDLVKGLTAGAVKG
;
A
#
# COMPACT_ATOMS: atom_id res chain seq x y z
N MET A 1 15.49 -0.74 -25.78
CA MET A 1 16.06 -1.38 -24.57
C MET A 1 15.60 -2.81 -24.47
N GLU A 2 14.30 -3.11 -24.60
CA GLU A 2 13.80 -4.49 -24.67
C GLU A 2 14.33 -5.22 -25.92
N GLU A 3 14.23 -4.62 -27.11
CA GLU A 3 14.78 -5.19 -28.35
C GLU A 3 16.30 -5.44 -28.26
N ALA A 4 17.04 -4.60 -27.52
CA ALA A 4 18.47 -4.82 -27.28
C ALA A 4 18.72 -5.98 -26.30
N ALA A 5 17.85 -6.14 -25.30
CA ALA A 5 17.91 -7.25 -24.34
C ALA A 5 17.51 -8.60 -24.98
N GLU A 6 16.62 -8.59 -25.98
CA GLU A 6 16.31 -9.75 -26.81
C GLU A 6 17.53 -10.15 -27.65
N LEU A 7 18.22 -9.18 -28.26
CA LEU A 7 19.47 -9.41 -28.98
C LEU A 7 20.59 -9.94 -28.06
N ASP A 8 20.59 -9.58 -26.77
CA ASP A 8 21.48 -10.12 -25.73
C ASP A 8 21.06 -11.54 -25.23
N GLY A 9 20.02 -12.13 -25.81
CA GLY A 9 19.60 -13.51 -25.55
C GLY A 9 18.77 -13.70 -24.27
N LEU A 10 18.23 -12.63 -23.69
CA LEU A 10 17.30 -12.75 -22.57
C LEU A 10 15.93 -13.26 -23.05
N SER A 11 15.38 -14.23 -22.32
CA SER A 11 13.98 -14.64 -22.51
C SER A 11 13.03 -13.51 -22.06
N ALA A 12 11.76 -13.55 -22.47
CA ALA A 12 10.74 -12.57 -22.08
C ALA A 12 10.66 -12.36 -20.55
N TRP A 13 10.77 -13.43 -19.76
CA TRP A 13 10.86 -13.35 -18.30
C TRP A 13 12.14 -12.67 -17.80
N GLY A 14 13.26 -12.91 -18.48
CA GLY A 14 14.53 -12.24 -18.21
C GLY A 14 14.46 -10.73 -18.46
N ILE A 15 13.83 -10.32 -19.56
CA ILE A 15 13.63 -8.90 -19.90
C ILE A 15 12.72 -8.22 -18.89
N LEU A 16 11.59 -8.84 -18.55
CA LEU A 16 10.67 -8.31 -17.54
C LEU A 16 11.37 -8.06 -16.20
N LEU A 17 12.08 -9.06 -15.67
CA LEU A 17 12.65 -8.99 -14.33
C LEU A 17 13.94 -8.15 -14.25
N LYS A 18 14.77 -8.16 -15.31
CA LYS A 18 16.09 -7.51 -15.28
C LYS A 18 16.13 -6.14 -15.94
N VAL A 19 15.19 -5.84 -16.83
CA VAL A 19 15.17 -4.56 -17.58
C VAL A 19 13.95 -3.73 -17.19
N VAL A 20 12.75 -4.28 -17.35
CA VAL A 20 11.51 -3.52 -17.13
C VAL A 20 11.28 -3.23 -15.65
N LEU A 21 11.32 -4.25 -14.79
CA LEU A 21 11.01 -4.12 -13.36
C LEU A 21 11.92 -3.11 -12.63
N PRO A 22 13.26 -3.11 -12.82
CA PRO A 22 14.14 -2.15 -12.17
C PRO A 22 13.93 -0.72 -12.66
N MET A 23 13.63 -0.55 -13.95
CA MET A 23 13.33 0.76 -14.54
C MET A 23 12.00 1.33 -14.03
N SER A 24 10.99 0.47 -13.89
CA SER A 24 9.67 0.86 -13.38
C SER A 24 9.60 0.88 -11.85
N ARG A 25 10.70 0.66 -11.13
CA ARG A 25 10.74 0.55 -9.66
C ARG A 25 10.04 1.70 -8.94
N SER A 26 10.21 2.94 -9.41
CA SER A 26 9.54 4.10 -8.83
C SER A 26 8.03 4.04 -9.02
N SER A 27 7.56 3.76 -10.25
CA SER A 27 6.14 3.64 -10.57
C SER A 27 5.47 2.48 -9.85
N VAL A 28 6.15 1.32 -9.77
CA VAL A 28 5.67 0.15 -9.03
C VAL A 28 5.60 0.44 -7.53
N GLY A 29 6.58 1.18 -6.97
CA GLY A 29 6.54 1.62 -5.58
C GLY A 29 5.34 2.50 -5.26
N VAL A 30 5.04 3.47 -6.14
CA VAL A 30 3.86 4.34 -5.99
C VAL A 30 2.56 3.55 -6.11
N ALA A 31 2.43 2.66 -7.10
CA ALA A 31 1.26 1.82 -7.27
C ALA A 31 1.05 0.89 -6.06
N GLY A 32 2.12 0.31 -5.53
CA GLY A 32 2.09 -0.53 -4.32
C GLY A 32 1.68 0.25 -3.08
N LEU A 33 2.16 1.48 -2.91
CA LEU A 33 1.73 2.35 -1.81
C LEU A 33 0.25 2.71 -1.93
N MET A 34 -0.24 3.07 -3.12
CA MET A 34 -1.65 3.34 -3.34
C MET A 34 -2.51 2.11 -3.03
N ALA A 35 -2.13 0.93 -3.54
CA ALA A 35 -2.83 -0.31 -3.25
C ALA A 35 -2.85 -0.64 -1.74
N PHE A 36 -1.73 -0.40 -1.04
CA PHE A 36 -1.68 -0.52 0.40
C PHE A 36 -2.64 0.46 1.08
N LEU A 37 -2.59 1.75 0.75
CA LEU A 37 -3.45 2.76 1.39
C LEU A 37 -4.94 2.47 1.21
N PHE A 38 -5.35 2.03 0.02
CA PHE A 38 -6.74 1.64 -0.23
C PHE A 38 -7.12 0.39 0.56
N SER A 39 -6.33 -0.67 0.49
CA SER A 39 -6.65 -1.92 1.21
C SER A 39 -6.56 -1.78 2.74
N TRP A 40 -5.63 -0.97 3.24
CA TRP A 40 -5.42 -0.75 4.68
C TRP A 40 -6.55 0.06 5.33
N ASN A 41 -7.12 1.03 4.60
CA ASN A 41 -8.25 1.83 5.08
C ASN A 41 -9.62 1.21 4.78
N GLU A 42 -9.67 0.11 4.03
CA GLU A 42 -10.93 -0.47 3.62
C GLU A 42 -11.71 -1.00 4.83
N PHE A 43 -12.98 -0.60 4.91
CA PHE A 43 -13.87 -0.92 6.03
C PHE A 43 -15.07 -1.74 5.60
N MET A 44 -15.73 -1.39 4.50
CA MET A 44 -17.01 -1.98 4.10
C MET A 44 -16.86 -3.44 3.69
N PHE A 45 -15.84 -3.74 2.88
CA PHE A 45 -15.55 -5.12 2.48
C PHE A 45 -15.09 -5.95 3.69
N ALA A 46 -14.24 -5.38 4.54
CA ALA A 46 -13.77 -6.07 5.74
C ALA A 46 -14.94 -6.39 6.67
N LEU A 47 -15.81 -5.43 6.97
CA LEU A 47 -16.99 -5.64 7.83
C LEU A 47 -17.91 -6.74 7.28
N SER A 48 -18.09 -6.78 5.97
CA SER A 48 -19.00 -7.72 5.32
C SER A 48 -18.45 -9.14 5.24
N LEU A 49 -17.13 -9.29 5.02
CA LEU A 49 -16.50 -10.59 4.75
C LEU A 49 -15.85 -11.22 5.99
N THR A 50 -15.58 -10.45 7.04
CA THR A 50 -14.83 -10.91 8.23
C THR A 50 -15.73 -11.16 9.44
N SER A 51 -16.66 -12.10 9.32
CA SER A 51 -17.64 -12.40 10.39
C SER A 51 -17.03 -13.08 11.62
N THR A 52 -15.80 -13.60 11.55
CA THR A 52 -15.12 -14.23 12.69
C THR A 52 -14.09 -13.29 13.30
N LYS A 53 -13.94 -13.34 14.64
CA LYS A 53 -12.99 -12.49 15.37
C LYS A 53 -11.55 -12.62 14.88
N ASN A 54 -11.15 -13.81 14.42
CA ASN A 54 -9.79 -14.06 13.93
C ASN A 54 -9.54 -13.50 12.52
N ALA A 55 -10.60 -13.22 11.75
CA ALA A 55 -10.50 -12.66 10.41
C ALA A 55 -10.69 -11.13 10.40
N GLN A 56 -11.17 -10.54 11.50
CA GLN A 56 -11.46 -9.10 11.56
C GLN A 56 -10.19 -8.26 11.39
N THR A 57 -10.29 -7.28 10.50
CA THR A 57 -9.24 -6.27 10.32
C THR A 57 -9.29 -5.24 11.45
N LEU A 58 -8.20 -4.49 11.62
CA LEU A 58 -8.14 -3.40 12.60
C LEU A 58 -9.21 -2.34 12.36
N THR A 59 -9.56 -2.03 11.10
CA THR A 59 -10.63 -1.07 10.76
C THR A 59 -11.99 -1.49 11.35
N VAL A 60 -12.33 -2.78 11.26
CA VAL A 60 -13.54 -3.35 11.86
C VAL A 60 -13.43 -3.41 13.39
N GLY A 61 -12.27 -3.82 13.91
CA GLY A 61 -12.03 -3.92 15.35
C GLY A 61 -12.15 -2.57 16.07
N ILE A 62 -11.65 -1.49 15.47
CA ILE A 62 -11.76 -0.12 16.01
C ILE A 62 -13.23 0.30 16.12
N ALA A 63 -14.06 0.00 15.12
CA ALA A 63 -15.49 0.30 15.15
C ALA A 63 -16.21 -0.44 16.30
N GLY A 64 -15.72 -1.61 16.69
CA GLY A 64 -16.23 -2.39 17.83
C GLY A 64 -16.07 -1.72 19.20
N TYR A 65 -15.26 -0.66 19.33
CA TYR A 65 -15.15 0.12 20.58
C TYR A 65 -16.32 1.09 20.80
N VAL A 66 -17.15 1.33 19.78
CA VAL A 66 -18.39 2.09 19.90
C VAL A 66 -19.52 1.08 20.10
N THR A 67 -20.07 1.03 21.32
CA THR A 67 -21.18 0.12 21.65
C THR A 67 -22.45 0.91 21.96
N SER A 68 -23.59 0.23 22.04
CA SER A 68 -24.86 0.86 22.41
C SER A 68 -24.88 1.42 23.84
N PHE A 69 -23.98 0.96 24.73
CA PHE A 69 -23.96 1.34 26.14
C PHE A 69 -22.87 2.36 26.47
N GLN A 70 -21.71 2.25 25.81
CA GLN A 70 -20.56 3.13 26.05
C GLN A 70 -19.58 3.09 24.87
N THR A 71 -18.75 4.13 24.78
CA THR A 71 -17.62 4.19 23.86
C THR A 71 -16.32 4.06 24.62
N PHE A 72 -15.50 3.09 24.25
CA PHE A 72 -14.20 2.85 24.88
C PHE A 72 -13.09 3.74 24.28
N TRP A 73 -13.17 5.05 24.54
CA TRP A 73 -12.27 6.06 23.96
C TRP A 73 -10.78 5.72 24.11
N GLY A 74 -10.35 5.30 25.31
CA GLY A 74 -8.93 4.97 25.55
C GLY A 74 -8.42 3.84 24.67
N SER A 75 -9.19 2.75 24.54
CA SER A 75 -8.82 1.61 23.69
C SER A 75 -8.93 1.94 22.21
N MET A 76 -9.94 2.72 21.82
CA MET A 76 -10.14 3.20 20.45
C MET A 76 -8.98 4.08 20.00
N SER A 77 -8.58 5.07 20.81
CA SER A 77 -7.47 5.97 20.49
C SER A 77 -6.13 5.24 20.47
N ALA A 78 -5.86 4.35 21.44
CA ALA A 78 -4.62 3.55 21.44
C ALA A 78 -4.49 2.67 20.20
N THR A 79 -5.58 2.00 19.81
CA THR A 79 -5.61 1.16 18.59
C THR A 79 -5.49 2.02 17.34
N GLY A 80 -6.11 3.20 17.31
CA GLY A 80 -5.97 4.16 16.21
C GLY A 80 -4.53 4.64 16.01
N ILE A 81 -3.77 4.87 17.09
CA ILE A 81 -2.34 5.19 17.01
C ILE A 81 -1.58 4.02 16.37
N LEU A 82 -1.82 2.79 16.84
CA LEU A 82 -1.18 1.60 16.27
C LEU A 82 -1.53 1.40 14.79
N PHE A 83 -2.77 1.67 14.41
CA PHE A 83 -3.25 1.59 13.03
C PHE A 83 -2.51 2.54 12.07
N MET A 84 -2.07 3.70 12.55
CA MET A 84 -1.32 4.66 11.74
C MET A 84 0.13 4.24 11.49
N ILE A 85 0.74 3.44 12.37
CA ILE A 85 2.18 3.10 12.32
C ILE A 85 2.60 2.49 10.96
N PRO A 86 1.91 1.48 10.41
CA PRO A 86 2.32 0.87 9.14
C PRO A 86 2.26 1.84 7.96
N ALA A 87 1.21 2.67 7.91
CA ALA A 87 1.05 3.69 6.88
C ALA A 87 2.17 4.74 6.94
N PHE A 88 2.55 5.17 8.16
CA PHE A 88 3.70 6.05 8.35
C PHE A 88 5.00 5.40 7.86
N ILE A 89 5.28 4.17 8.27
CA ILE A 89 6.51 3.45 7.88
C ILE A 89 6.61 3.35 6.35
N LEU A 90 5.53 2.93 5.68
CA LEU A 90 5.52 2.80 4.22
C LEU A 90 5.67 4.16 3.54
N THR A 91 4.99 5.19 4.03
CA THR A 91 5.17 6.55 3.51
C THR A 91 6.61 7.02 3.67
N PHE A 92 7.26 6.77 4.80
CA PHE A 92 8.66 7.12 5.05
C PHE A 92 9.63 6.40 4.10
N ILE A 93 9.35 5.15 3.73
CA ILE A 93 10.14 4.38 2.77
C ILE A 93 9.96 4.93 1.36
N PHE A 94 8.72 5.17 0.93
CA PHE A 94 8.39 5.53 -0.45
C PHE A 94 8.35 7.03 -0.75
N GLN A 95 8.45 7.91 0.25
CA GLN A 95 8.39 9.38 0.06
C GLN A 95 9.41 9.89 -0.97
N LYS A 96 10.62 9.31 -1.02
CA LYS A 96 11.66 9.72 -1.98
C LYS A 96 11.30 9.32 -3.41
N ASP A 97 10.66 8.18 -3.59
CA ASP A 97 10.24 7.67 -4.90
C ASP A 97 8.97 8.39 -5.39
N LEU A 98 8.05 8.72 -4.48
CA LEU A 98 6.90 9.59 -4.74
C LEU A 98 7.34 10.96 -5.28
N VAL A 99 8.28 11.63 -4.59
CA VAL A 99 8.78 12.96 -5.01
C VAL A 99 9.50 12.88 -6.36
N LYS A 100 10.30 11.83 -6.61
CA LYS A 100 10.94 11.61 -7.92
C LYS A 100 9.94 11.30 -9.02
N GLY A 101 8.91 10.51 -8.75
CA GLY A 101 7.85 10.17 -9.70
C GLY A 101 7.01 11.38 -10.10
N LEU A 102 6.63 12.21 -9.13
CA LEU A 102 5.89 13.46 -9.36
C LEU A 102 6.70 14.47 -10.18
N THR A 103 7.99 14.63 -9.89
CA THR A 103 8.86 15.58 -10.61
C THR A 103 9.24 15.07 -12.01
N ALA A 104 9.49 13.78 -12.19
CA ALA A 104 9.79 13.20 -13.51
C ALA A 104 8.59 13.27 -14.47
N GLY A 105 7.35 13.20 -13.95
CA GLY A 105 6.13 13.39 -14.74
C GLY A 105 5.86 14.85 -15.09
N ALA A 106 6.25 15.80 -14.23
CA ALA A 106 6.01 17.24 -14.41
C ALA A 106 6.92 17.91 -15.45
N VAL A 107 8.09 17.33 -15.76
CA VAL A 107 9.09 17.92 -16.68
C VAL A 107 8.93 17.43 -18.13
N LYS A 108 8.01 16.49 -18.39
CA LYS A 108 7.69 16.00 -19.75
C LYS A 108 6.39 16.56 -20.33
N GLY A 109 5.88 17.65 -19.75
CA GLY A 109 4.87 18.52 -20.36
C GLY A 109 5.52 19.63 -21.16
#